data_AF-A0A314KNQ8-F1
#
_entry.id   AF-A0A314KNQ8-F1
#
_cell.length_a   1.000
_cell.length_b   1.000
_cell.length_c   1.000
_cell.angle_alpha   90.00
_cell.angle_beta   90.00
_cell.angle_gamma   90.00
#
_symmetry.space_group_name_H-M   'P 1'
#
loop_
_entity.id
_entity.type
_entity.pdbx_description
1 polymer ?
#
loop_
_entity_poly.entity_id
_entity_poly.type
_entity_poly.pdbx_seq_one_letter_code
_entity_poly.pdbx_strand_id
1 'polypeptide(L)'
;MSYPTDEGGVGFKKPQDICNSFAAKRWWRFRVENNLWTKFLRAKYCQRSNPISKRLDHKDSNSWRSLMETGDKVEDYIHLKINKGNTKVKDFFNNQGWNTELLQETVPQRAIDEIKQIKIGYNDIHVQAVQHHGIKIKHCYREGNEVADALSKHPATLMQLVIFLHETDLPSEARKAMTMDIMQIPNFRIRLRKHSRWIFDPP
;
A
#
# COMPACT_ATOMS: atom_id res chain seq x y z
N MET A 1 -31.19 -35.83 1.13
CA MET A 1 -30.63 -34.62 1.75
C MET A 1 -29.79 -35.07 2.94
N SER A 2 -28.52 -34.69 3.01
CA SER A 2 -27.63 -35.09 4.10
C SER A 2 -27.62 -34.00 5.18
N TYR A 3 -28.49 -34.16 6.17
CA TYR A 3 -28.60 -33.25 7.30
C TYR A 3 -27.53 -33.56 8.37
N PRO A 4 -27.16 -32.59 9.22
CA PRO A 4 -26.37 -32.84 10.42
C PRO A 4 -27.04 -33.90 11.31
N THR A 5 -26.23 -34.61 12.09
CA THR A 5 -26.73 -35.65 13.01
C THR A 5 -27.71 -35.09 14.03
N ASP A 6 -27.54 -33.82 14.40
CA ASP A 6 -28.39 -33.08 15.34
C ASP A 6 -29.82 -32.84 14.83
N GLU A 7 -30.04 -32.95 13.51
CA GLU A 7 -31.35 -32.83 12.84
C GLU A 7 -31.89 -34.20 12.38
N GLY A 8 -31.35 -35.31 12.90
CA GLY A 8 -31.77 -36.67 12.54
C GLY A 8 -31.20 -37.19 11.21
N GLY A 9 -30.14 -36.57 10.69
CA GLY A 9 -29.45 -37.01 9.48
C GLY A 9 -28.33 -38.03 9.73
N VAL A 10 -27.83 -38.65 8.66
CA VAL A 10 -26.74 -39.67 8.71
C VAL A 10 -25.36 -39.02 8.93
N GLY A 11 -25.27 -37.69 9.04
CA GLY A 11 -24.03 -36.97 9.36
C GLY A 11 -23.01 -36.90 8.21
N PHE A 12 -23.33 -37.40 7.01
CA PHE A 12 -22.46 -37.26 5.84
C PHE A 12 -22.42 -35.81 5.34
N LYS A 13 -21.22 -35.27 5.12
CA LYS A 13 -21.05 -33.98 4.45
C LYS A 13 -21.23 -34.16 2.94
N LYS A 14 -21.84 -33.17 2.28
CA LYS A 14 -21.91 -33.20 0.82
C LYS A 14 -20.48 -33.10 0.26
N PRO A 15 -20.11 -33.90 -0.77
CA PRO A 15 -18.80 -33.79 -1.40
C PRO A 15 -18.48 -32.37 -1.86
N GLN A 16 -19.50 -31.62 -2.30
CA GLN A 16 -19.36 -30.22 -2.68
C GLN A 16 -18.89 -29.32 -1.52
N ASP A 17 -19.42 -29.52 -0.32
CA ASP A 17 -19.05 -28.72 0.86
C ASP A 17 -17.60 -29.02 1.28
N ILE A 18 -17.16 -30.27 1.11
CA ILE A 18 -15.77 -30.67 1.32
C ILE A 18 -14.86 -29.96 0.31
N CYS A 19 -15.20 -30.00 -0.99
CA CYS A 19 -14.46 -29.29 -2.04
C CYS A 19 -14.37 -27.77 -1.77
N ASN A 20 -15.49 -27.15 -1.39
CA ASN A 20 -15.54 -25.72 -1.06
C ASN A 20 -14.67 -25.40 0.16
N SER A 21 -14.67 -26.24 1.19
CA SER A 21 -13.83 -26.05 2.38
C SER A 21 -12.33 -26.10 2.05
N PHE A 22 -11.92 -27.02 1.16
CA PHE A 22 -10.53 -27.09 0.70
C PHE A 22 -10.14 -25.90 -0.16
N ALA A 23 -11.05 -25.40 -0.99
CA ALA A 23 -10.83 -24.18 -1.77
C ALA A 23 -10.66 -22.97 -0.83
N ALA A 24 -11.54 -22.81 0.16
CA ALA A 24 -11.43 -21.74 1.17
C ALA A 24 -10.12 -21.83 1.97
N LYS A 25 -9.73 -23.05 2.38
CA LYS A 25 -8.44 -23.28 3.05
C LYS A 25 -7.26 -22.90 2.15
N ARG A 26 -7.32 -23.20 0.86
CA ARG A 26 -6.29 -22.82 -0.12
C ARG A 26 -6.17 -21.30 -0.26
N TRP A 27 -7.29 -20.58 -0.31
CA TRP A 27 -7.31 -19.11 -0.28
C TRP A 27 -6.68 -18.56 1.00
N TRP A 28 -7.07 -19.09 2.16
CA TRP A 28 -6.48 -18.68 3.45
C TRP A 28 -4.97 -18.86 3.48
N ARG A 29 -4.47 -20.03 3.06
CA ARG A 29 -3.04 -20.33 2.99
C ARG A 29 -2.29 -19.35 2.07
N PHE A 30 -2.88 -19.01 0.93
CA PHE A 30 -2.28 -18.03 0.02
C PHE A 30 -2.04 -16.66 0.68
N ARG A 31 -2.95 -16.23 1.57
CA ARG A 31 -2.82 -14.96 2.28
C ARG A 31 -1.83 -15.01 3.44
N VAL A 32 -1.88 -16.07 4.26
CA VAL A 32 -1.16 -16.10 5.54
C VAL A 32 0.20 -16.78 5.44
N GLU A 33 0.33 -17.84 4.64
CA GLU A 33 1.58 -18.58 4.57
C GLU A 33 2.61 -17.88 3.69
N ASN A 34 3.89 -18.16 3.96
CA ASN A 34 5.04 -17.64 3.21
C ASN A 34 5.89 -18.78 2.64
N ASN A 35 5.25 -19.67 1.90
CA ASN A 35 5.89 -20.84 1.25
C ASN A 35 6.23 -20.55 -0.23
N LEU A 36 6.98 -21.44 -0.89
CA LEU A 36 7.42 -21.25 -2.28
C LEU A 36 6.25 -21.01 -3.26
N TRP A 37 5.15 -21.76 -3.12
CA TRP A 37 3.96 -21.60 -3.94
C TRP A 37 3.32 -20.21 -3.77
N THR A 38 3.17 -19.73 -2.53
CA THR A 38 2.64 -18.38 -2.26
C THR A 38 3.57 -17.28 -2.81
N LYS A 39 4.88 -17.41 -2.65
CA LYS A 39 5.87 -16.46 -3.19
C LYS A 39 5.80 -16.41 -4.72
N PHE A 40 5.76 -17.57 -5.38
CA PHE A 40 5.62 -17.66 -6.83
C PHE A 40 4.32 -17.02 -7.32
N LEU A 41 3.17 -17.34 -6.71
CA LEU A 41 1.89 -16.76 -7.11
C LEU A 41 1.84 -15.24 -6.88
N ARG A 42 2.39 -14.75 -5.76
CA ARG A 42 2.47 -13.31 -5.49
C ARG A 42 3.36 -12.59 -6.51
N ALA A 43 4.51 -13.18 -6.86
CA ALA A 43 5.39 -12.63 -7.88
C ALA A 43 4.72 -12.63 -9.26
N LYS A 44 4.04 -13.73 -9.63
CA LYS A 44 3.42 -13.89 -10.94
C LYS A 44 2.19 -13.02 -11.14
N TYR A 45 1.31 -12.93 -10.14
CA TYR A 45 0.00 -12.29 -10.30
C TYR A 45 -0.14 -10.97 -9.52
N CYS A 46 0.58 -10.79 -8.40
CA CYS A 46 0.37 -9.69 -7.44
C CYS A 46 1.55 -8.70 -7.36
N GLN A 47 2.41 -8.63 -8.38
CA GLN A 47 3.68 -7.87 -8.32
C GLN A 47 3.52 -6.38 -7.94
N ARG A 48 2.38 -5.76 -8.29
CA ARG A 48 2.08 -4.34 -8.03
C ARG A 48 0.74 -4.12 -7.31
N SER A 49 0.16 -5.17 -6.75
CA SER A 49 -1.20 -5.11 -6.20
C SER A 49 -1.35 -6.08 -5.03
N ASN A 50 -2.02 -5.64 -3.98
CA ASN A 50 -2.42 -6.54 -2.90
C ASN A 50 -3.30 -7.68 -3.46
N PRO A 51 -3.08 -8.95 -3.05
CA PRO A 51 -3.90 -10.10 -3.45
C PRO A 51 -5.42 -9.89 -3.39
N ILE A 52 -5.91 -9.20 -2.37
CA ILE A 52 -7.34 -8.93 -2.14
C ILE A 52 -7.90 -7.95 -3.18
N SER A 53 -7.05 -7.07 -3.70
CA SER A 53 -7.44 -6.02 -4.67
C SER A 53 -7.04 -6.35 -6.10
N LYS A 54 -6.46 -7.54 -6.33
CA LYS A 54 -6.06 -7.96 -7.66
C LYS A 54 -7.31 -8.20 -8.51
N ARG A 55 -7.39 -7.52 -9.65
CA ARG A 55 -8.41 -7.79 -10.67
C ARG A 55 -7.93 -8.91 -11.59
N LEU A 56 -8.88 -9.74 -12.02
CA LEU A 56 -8.64 -10.78 -13.01
C LEU A 56 -8.32 -10.17 -14.38
N ASP A 57 -7.39 -10.80 -15.08
CA ASP A 57 -7.02 -10.52 -16.47
C ASP A 57 -7.47 -11.68 -17.37
N HIS A 58 -7.71 -11.42 -18.65
CA HIS A 58 -7.99 -12.44 -19.67
C HIS A 58 -6.82 -13.42 -19.88
N LYS A 59 -5.59 -13.02 -19.56
CA LYS A 59 -4.41 -13.89 -19.64
C LYS A 59 -4.16 -14.74 -18.39
N ASP A 60 -4.96 -14.58 -17.35
CA ASP A 60 -4.79 -15.35 -16.12
C ASP A 60 -5.04 -16.85 -16.33
N SER A 61 -4.39 -17.67 -15.51
CA SER A 61 -4.61 -19.11 -15.55
C SER A 61 -5.96 -19.47 -14.92
N ASN A 62 -6.58 -20.56 -15.38
CA ASN A 62 -7.84 -21.04 -14.80
C ASN A 62 -7.71 -21.35 -13.30
N SER A 63 -6.56 -21.88 -12.87
CA SER A 63 -6.28 -22.11 -11.45
C SER A 63 -6.24 -20.82 -10.63
N TRP A 64 -5.74 -19.72 -11.21
CA TRP A 64 -5.74 -18.41 -10.56
C TRP A 64 -7.15 -17.82 -10.49
N ARG A 65 -7.93 -17.91 -11.58
CA ARG A 65 -9.34 -17.47 -11.60
C ARG A 65 -10.16 -18.19 -10.53
N SER A 66 -10.08 -19.52 -10.49
CA SER A 66 -10.78 -20.33 -9.50
C SER A 66 -10.38 -19.97 -8.06
N LEU A 67 -9.10 -19.65 -7.83
CA LEU A 67 -8.62 -19.20 -6.52
C LEU A 67 -9.20 -17.83 -6.14
N MET A 68 -9.25 -16.88 -7.07
CA MET A 68 -9.82 -15.54 -6.85
C MET A 68 -11.34 -15.58 -6.66
N GLU A 69 -12.07 -16.37 -7.45
CA GLU A 69 -13.52 -16.58 -7.29
C GLU A 69 -13.86 -17.20 -5.92
N THR A 70 -13.00 -18.10 -5.44
CA THR A 70 -13.13 -18.64 -4.08
C THR A 70 -12.86 -17.54 -3.06
N GLY A 71 -11.84 -16.71 -3.29
CA GLY A 71 -11.55 -15.54 -2.46
C GLY A 71 -12.75 -14.63 -2.33
N ASP A 72 -13.38 -14.23 -3.45
CA ASP A 72 -14.55 -13.36 -3.47
C ASP A 72 -15.72 -13.92 -2.61
N LYS A 73 -15.90 -15.25 -2.58
CA LYS A 73 -16.96 -15.90 -1.77
C LYS A 73 -16.62 -15.99 -0.29
N VAL A 74 -15.35 -16.15 0.05
CA VAL A 74 -14.91 -16.46 1.42
C VAL A 74 -14.56 -15.18 2.17
N GLU A 75 -14.20 -14.10 1.48
CA GLU A 75 -13.70 -12.88 2.11
C GLU A 75 -14.74 -12.18 2.99
N ASP A 76 -16.02 -12.24 2.63
CA ASP A 76 -17.13 -11.71 3.43
C ASP A 76 -17.26 -12.40 4.80
N TYR A 77 -16.76 -13.63 4.92
CA TYR A 77 -16.77 -14.41 6.17
C TYR A 77 -15.47 -14.27 6.95
N ILE A 78 -14.43 -13.70 6.34
CA ILE A 78 -13.13 -13.50 6.98
C ILE A 78 -13.09 -12.12 7.63
N HIS A 79 -13.26 -12.11 8.95
CA HIS A 79 -13.10 -10.90 9.74
C HIS A 79 -11.60 -10.66 10.00
N LEU A 80 -11.07 -9.58 9.46
CA LEU A 80 -9.80 -9.05 9.94
C LEU A 80 -10.05 -8.44 11.32
N LYS A 81 -9.69 -9.17 12.38
CA LYS A 81 -9.58 -8.58 13.71
C LYS A 81 -8.37 -7.66 13.72
N ILE A 82 -8.51 -6.48 13.14
CA ILE A 82 -7.64 -5.35 13.44
C ILE A 82 -7.90 -5.10 14.93
N ASN A 83 -6.91 -5.35 15.79
CA ASN A 83 -7.01 -4.98 17.20
C ASN A 83 -7.48 -3.53 17.27
N LYS A 84 -8.38 -3.20 18.20
CA LYS A 84 -8.99 -1.87 18.38
C LYS A 84 -7.90 -0.79 18.44
N GLY A 85 -7.48 -0.31 17.28
CA GLY A 85 -6.46 0.72 17.12
C GLY A 85 -7.17 1.98 16.70
N ASN A 86 -7.75 2.70 17.66
CA ASN A 86 -8.17 4.07 17.42
C ASN A 86 -6.95 5.02 17.27
N THR A 87 -5.76 4.46 17.39
CA THR A 87 -4.45 5.10 17.30
C THR A 87 -4.02 5.19 15.84
N LYS A 88 -4.02 6.40 15.31
CA LYS A 88 -3.52 6.69 13.96
C LYS A 88 -1.99 6.64 14.00
N VAL A 89 -1.35 6.30 12.88
CA VAL A 89 0.12 6.30 12.77
C VAL A 89 0.73 7.65 13.19
N LYS A 90 0.02 8.76 12.93
CA LYS A 90 0.43 10.12 13.35
C LYS A 90 0.51 10.30 14.87
N ASP A 91 -0.13 9.45 15.67
CA ASP A 91 -0.16 9.57 17.13
C ASP A 91 1.09 8.93 17.77
N PHE A 92 1.86 8.17 16.97
CA PHE A 92 3.10 7.51 17.38
C PHE A 92 4.32 8.43 17.39
N PHE A 93 4.24 9.62 16.82
CA PHE A 93 5.32 10.59 16.81
C PHE A 93 4.79 12.02 16.84
N ASN A 94 5.56 12.92 17.44
CA ASN A 94 5.27 14.34 17.49
C ASN A 94 6.53 15.13 17.08
N ASN A 95 6.47 16.46 17.17
CA ASN A 95 7.60 17.31 16.81
C ASN A 95 8.83 17.08 17.72
N GLN A 96 8.69 16.44 18.88
CA GLN A 96 9.78 16.12 19.81
C GLN A 96 10.35 14.70 19.64
N GLY A 97 9.68 13.83 18.87
CA GLY A 97 10.14 12.48 18.56
C GLY A 97 9.04 11.41 18.71
N TRP A 98 9.44 10.18 19.01
CA TRP A 98 8.54 9.04 19.18
C TRP A 98 7.74 9.11 20.48
N ASN A 99 6.45 8.75 20.42
CA ASN A 99 5.61 8.53 21.59
C ASN A 99 5.92 7.16 22.20
N THR A 100 6.80 7.14 23.21
CA THR A 100 7.29 5.90 23.82
C THR A 100 6.25 5.13 24.61
N GLU A 101 5.25 5.82 25.17
CA GLU A 101 4.17 5.21 25.95
C GLU A 101 3.27 4.40 25.02
N LEU A 102 2.85 5.03 23.91
CA LEU A 102 2.03 4.37 22.91
C LEU A 102 2.77 3.21 22.22
N LEU A 103 4.07 3.37 21.96
CA LEU A 103 4.91 2.30 21.39
C LEU A 103 5.00 1.07 22.31
N GLN A 104 5.11 1.27 23.62
CA GLN A 104 5.17 0.17 24.59
C GLN A 104 3.85 -0.60 24.71
N GLU A 105 2.72 0.08 24.55
CA GLU A 105 1.40 -0.55 24.61
C GLU A 105 1.07 -1.39 23.36
N THR A 106 1.59 -0.98 22.20
CA THR A 106 1.12 -1.51 20.90
C THR A 106 2.14 -2.36 20.15
N VAL A 107 3.43 -2.19 20.41
CA VAL A 107 4.51 -2.82 19.64
C VAL A 107 5.36 -3.73 20.54
N PRO A 108 5.76 -4.94 20.08
CA PRO A 108 6.66 -5.79 20.84
C PRO A 108 8.00 -5.10 21.15
N GLN A 109 8.55 -5.33 22.35
CA GLN A 109 9.76 -4.65 22.85
C GLN A 109 10.94 -4.64 21.86
N ARG A 110 11.16 -5.75 21.16
CA ARG A 110 12.21 -5.87 20.13
C ARG A 110 12.13 -4.77 19.06
N ALA A 111 10.93 -4.46 18.59
CA ALA A 111 10.74 -3.44 17.56
C ALA A 111 10.81 -2.02 18.14
N ILE A 112 10.51 -1.82 19.43
CA ILE A 112 10.66 -0.51 20.09
C ILE A 112 12.12 -0.07 20.11
N ASP A 113 13.04 -1.00 20.41
CA ASP A 113 14.46 -0.70 20.48
C ASP A 113 15.01 -0.30 19.11
N GLU A 114 14.54 -0.94 18.04
CA GLU A 114 14.86 -0.56 16.65
C GLU A 114 14.25 0.79 16.27
N ILE A 115 12.98 1.04 16.63
CA ILE A 115 12.26 2.28 16.32
C ILE A 115 12.90 3.49 17.01
N LYS A 116 13.31 3.35 18.28
CA LYS A 116 13.97 4.41 19.05
C LYS A 116 15.28 4.91 18.43
N GLN A 117 15.95 4.09 17.61
CA GLN A 117 17.17 4.51 16.89
C GLN A 117 16.88 5.47 15.73
N ILE A 118 15.63 5.53 15.26
CA ILE A 118 15.22 6.43 14.17
C ILE A 118 15.04 7.83 14.75
N LYS A 119 15.89 8.77 14.33
CA LYS A 119 15.76 10.19 14.71
C LYS A 119 14.53 10.79 14.01
N ILE A 120 13.56 11.26 14.79
CA ILE A 120 12.34 11.96 14.32
C ILE A 120 12.15 13.23 15.15
N GLY A 121 11.54 14.27 14.55
CA GLY A 121 11.20 15.53 15.21
C GLY A 121 12.34 16.57 15.16
N TYR A 122 12.39 17.51 16.10
CA TYR A 122 13.42 18.56 16.17
C TYR A 122 14.84 18.02 16.41
N ASN A 123 14.97 16.73 16.76
CA ASN A 123 16.25 16.03 16.86
C ASN A 123 16.72 15.47 15.51
N ASP A 124 15.92 15.62 14.45
CA ASP A 124 16.33 15.35 13.08
C ASP A 124 17.28 16.46 12.60
N ILE A 125 18.46 16.05 12.14
CA ILE A 125 19.54 16.90 11.65
C ILE A 125 19.02 17.80 10.51
N HIS A 126 18.10 17.30 9.69
CA HIS A 126 17.53 18.06 8.59
C HIS A 126 16.61 19.20 9.07
N VAL A 127 15.86 18.98 10.16
CA VAL A 127 14.98 20.01 10.74
C VAL A 127 15.79 21.13 11.38
N GLN A 128 16.89 20.79 12.05
CA GLN A 128 17.81 21.77 12.65
C GLN A 128 18.51 22.61 11.58
N ALA A 129 18.94 21.99 10.47
CA ALA A 129 19.54 22.70 9.35
C ALA A 129 18.55 23.68 8.71
N VAL A 130 17.28 23.28 8.53
CA VAL A 130 16.22 24.16 8.01
C VAL A 130 16.04 25.40 8.89
N GLN A 131 16.03 25.23 10.23
CA GLN A 131 15.89 26.33 11.18
C GLN A 131 17.11 27.26 11.17
N HIS A 132 18.32 26.70 11.19
CA HIS A 132 19.57 27.46 11.18
C HIS A 132 19.73 28.30 9.90
N HIS A 133 19.30 27.77 8.76
CA HIS A 133 19.39 28.46 7.47
C HIS A 133 18.17 29.35 7.15
N GLY A 134 17.22 29.51 8.08
CA GLY A 134 16.03 30.33 7.86
C GLY A 134 15.16 29.85 6.70
N ILE A 135 15.19 28.56 6.37
CA ILE A 135 14.45 27.99 5.25
C ILE A 135 12.97 27.95 5.60
N LYS A 136 12.16 28.69 4.83
CA LYS A 136 10.70 28.72 5.00
C LYS A 136 10.06 27.57 4.22
N ILE A 137 9.63 26.53 4.94
CA ILE A 137 8.84 25.44 4.36
C ILE A 137 7.42 25.96 4.05
N LYS A 138 6.98 25.80 2.81
CA LYS A 138 5.61 26.05 2.37
C LYS A 138 5.07 24.80 1.68
N HIS A 139 3.78 24.54 1.86
CA HIS A 139 3.10 23.50 1.12
C HIS A 139 2.83 23.98 -0.31
N CYS A 140 3.25 23.21 -1.32
CA CYS A 140 2.86 23.42 -2.71
C CYS A 140 1.78 22.41 -3.10
N TYR A 141 0.83 22.84 -3.93
CA TYR A 141 -0.09 21.90 -4.58
C TYR A 141 0.72 20.95 -5.46
N ARG A 142 0.32 19.69 -5.48
CA ARG A 142 1.06 18.65 -6.20
C ARG A 142 1.14 18.95 -7.70
N GLU A 143 0.08 19.56 -8.23
CA GLU A 143 -0.06 20.05 -9.61
C GLU A 143 1.00 21.12 -9.92
N GLY A 144 1.25 22.04 -8.98
CA GLY A 144 2.30 23.07 -9.12
C GLY A 144 3.71 22.59 -8.79
N ASN A 145 3.90 21.29 -8.52
CA ASN A 145 5.19 20.67 -8.22
C ASN A 145 5.63 19.67 -9.32
N GLU A 146 4.96 19.69 -10.48
CA GLU A 146 5.19 18.71 -11.54
C GLU A 146 6.58 18.78 -12.16
N VAL A 147 7.13 19.99 -12.37
CA VAL A 147 8.49 20.17 -12.90
C VAL A 147 9.52 19.54 -11.96
N ALA A 148 9.43 19.82 -10.66
CA ALA A 148 10.31 19.26 -9.64
C ALA A 148 10.14 17.73 -9.51
N ASP A 149 8.91 17.21 -9.59
CA ASP A 149 8.64 15.77 -9.55
C ASP A 149 9.18 15.06 -10.80
N ALA A 150 9.10 15.67 -11.98
CA ALA A 150 9.72 15.15 -13.20
C ALA A 150 11.24 15.11 -13.06
N LEU A 151 11.85 16.23 -12.65
CA LEU A 151 13.29 16.33 -12.43
C LEU A 151 13.80 15.31 -11.41
N SER A 152 13.10 15.11 -10.31
CA SER A 152 13.53 14.16 -9.26
C SER A 152 13.59 12.70 -9.70
N LYS A 153 12.96 12.33 -10.83
CA LYS A 153 13.01 10.97 -11.40
C LYS A 153 14.25 10.71 -12.26
N HIS A 154 14.87 11.75 -12.80
CA HIS A 154 16.04 11.64 -13.68
C HIS A 154 17.38 11.29 -12.98
N PRO A 155 17.65 11.71 -11.72
CA PRO A 155 18.84 11.31 -10.98
C PRO A 155 19.04 9.80 -10.87
N ALA A 156 17.95 9.03 -10.85
CA ALA A 156 18.03 7.57 -10.78
C ALA A 156 18.69 6.93 -12.02
N THR A 157 18.84 7.68 -13.12
CA THR A 157 19.42 7.23 -14.39
C THR A 157 20.81 7.84 -14.65
N LEU A 158 21.21 8.87 -13.90
CA LEU A 158 22.43 9.62 -14.14
C LEU A 158 23.49 9.27 -13.09
N MET A 159 24.67 8.82 -13.53
CA MET A 159 25.80 8.53 -12.64
C MET A 159 26.58 9.78 -12.20
N GLN A 160 26.19 10.96 -12.68
CA GLN A 160 26.89 12.23 -12.43
C GLN A 160 25.89 13.36 -12.17
N LEU A 161 26.34 14.38 -11.43
CA LEU A 161 25.58 15.61 -11.19
C LEU A 161 25.45 16.39 -12.51
N VAL A 162 24.22 16.68 -12.93
CA VAL A 162 23.93 17.43 -14.16
C VAL A 162 23.21 18.73 -13.80
N ILE A 163 23.69 19.84 -14.35
CA ILE A 163 23.05 21.15 -14.27
C ILE A 163 22.51 21.48 -15.66
N PHE A 164 21.20 21.71 -15.75
CA PHE A 164 20.55 22.14 -16.99
C PHE A 164 20.53 23.66 -17.03
N LEU A 165 21.15 24.26 -18.05
CA LEU A 165 21.23 25.71 -18.21
C LEU A 165 20.22 26.22 -19.24
N HIS A 166 19.78 25.37 -20.18
CA HIS A 166 18.78 25.70 -21.19
C HIS A 166 17.57 24.76 -21.15
N GLU A 167 16.41 25.25 -21.62
CA GLU A 167 15.16 24.48 -21.68
C GLU A 167 15.27 23.25 -22.59
N THR A 168 16.09 23.33 -23.64
CA THR A 168 16.38 22.22 -24.55
C THR A 168 17.08 21.07 -23.84
N ASP A 169 17.85 21.37 -22.80
CA ASP A 169 18.64 20.38 -22.07
C ASP A 169 17.77 19.62 -21.07
N LEU A 170 16.62 20.19 -20.70
CA LEU A 170 15.67 19.54 -19.80
C LEU A 170 15.14 18.24 -20.41
N PRO A 171 14.93 17.21 -19.58
CA PRO A 171 14.18 16.03 -19.98
C PRO A 171 12.77 16.40 -20.47
N SER A 172 12.26 15.62 -21.42
CA SER A 172 11.03 15.96 -22.14
C SER A 172 9.82 16.15 -21.22
N GLU A 173 9.76 15.39 -20.14
CA GLU A 173 8.71 15.40 -19.12
C GLU A 173 8.75 16.68 -18.29
N ALA A 174 9.94 17.09 -17.85
CA ALA A 174 10.15 18.32 -17.09
C ALA A 174 9.90 19.55 -17.97
N ARG A 175 10.38 19.53 -19.23
CA ARG A 175 10.12 20.59 -20.20
C ARG A 175 8.62 20.75 -20.46
N LYS A 176 7.90 19.66 -20.74
CA LYS A 176 6.44 19.73 -20.98
C LYS A 176 5.69 20.34 -19.79
N ALA A 177 6.01 19.92 -18.56
CA ALA A 177 5.41 20.50 -17.36
C ALA A 177 5.73 22.00 -17.23
N MET A 178 6.98 22.39 -17.47
CA MET A 178 7.41 23.79 -17.43
C MET A 178 6.69 24.63 -18.49
N THR A 179 6.56 24.12 -19.72
CA THR A 179 5.86 24.84 -20.78
C THR A 179 4.35 24.99 -20.46
N MET A 180 3.71 23.97 -19.87
CA MET A 180 2.32 24.06 -19.44
C MET A 180 2.12 25.12 -18.35
N ASP A 181 3.04 25.20 -17.37
CA ASP A 181 3.04 26.23 -16.33
C ASP A 181 3.23 27.64 -16.92
N ILE A 182 4.17 27.80 -17.86
CA ILE A 182 4.41 29.06 -18.57
C ILE A 182 3.15 29.49 -19.35
N MET A 183 2.47 28.53 -19.99
CA MET A 183 1.22 28.79 -20.72
C MET A 183 -0.01 28.92 -19.81
N GLN A 184 0.14 28.76 -18.48
CA GLN A 184 -0.97 28.76 -17.50
C GLN A 184 -2.08 27.75 -17.85
N ILE A 185 -1.71 26.62 -18.45
CA ILE A 185 -2.65 25.57 -18.82
C ILE A 185 -2.84 24.64 -17.62
N PRO A 186 -4.07 24.50 -17.08
CA PRO A 186 -4.32 23.62 -15.94
C PRO A 186 -4.13 22.15 -16.31
N ASN A 187 -3.35 21.42 -15.53
CA ASN A 187 -3.21 19.97 -15.65
C ASN A 187 -4.26 19.24 -14.79
N PHE A 188 -5.26 18.65 -15.45
CA PHE A 188 -6.31 17.89 -14.77
C PHE A 188 -5.92 16.42 -14.59
N ARG A 189 -5.76 15.99 -13.34
CA ARG A 189 -5.54 14.58 -13.01
C ARG A 189 -6.86 13.85 -12.81
N ILE A 190 -7.31 13.16 -13.85
CA ILE A 190 -8.49 12.28 -13.76
C ILE A 190 -8.10 11.01 -12.99
N ARG A 191 -8.66 10.82 -11.80
CA ARG A 191 -8.51 9.58 -11.03
C ARG A 191 -9.67 8.65 -11.33
N LEU A 192 -9.37 7.40 -11.67
CA LEU A 192 -10.37 6.33 -11.69
C LEU A 192 -10.89 6.12 -10.27
N ARG A 193 -12.22 5.96 -10.12
CA ARG A 193 -12.82 5.62 -8.82
C ARG A 193 -12.20 4.33 -8.29
N LYS A 194 -11.76 4.35 -7.02
CA LYS A 194 -11.32 3.15 -6.31
C LYS A 194 -12.49 2.16 -6.19
N HIS A 195 -12.18 0.87 -6.14
CA HIS A 195 -13.20 -0.17 -6.01
C HIS A 195 -14.00 0.02 -4.71
N SER A 196 -15.32 -0.17 -4.77
CA SER A 196 -16.27 -0.09 -3.64
C SER A 196 -15.89 -0.86 -2.38
N ARG A 197 -15.01 -1.87 -2.47
CA ARG A 197 -14.52 -2.68 -1.34
C ARG A 197 -13.42 -1.99 -0.52
N TRP A 198 -12.92 -0.84 -0.97
CA TRP A 198 -12.02 0.01 -0.20
C TRP A 198 -12.86 1.05 0.54
N ILE A 199 -13.40 0.65 1.70
CA ILE A 199 -14.03 1.60 2.63
C ILE A 199 -12.89 2.32 3.34
N PHE A 200 -12.74 3.60 3.03
CA PHE A 200 -11.96 4.53 3.83
C PHE A 200 -13.00 5.46 4.44
N ASP A 201 -13.34 5.24 5.71
CA ASP A 201 -14.06 6.24 6.46
C ASP A 201 -13.02 7.30 6.87
N PRO A 202 -13.02 8.49 6.25
CA PRO A 202 -12.20 9.56 6.76
C PRO A 202 -12.74 9.96 8.15
N PRO A 203 -11.87 10.35 9.08
CA PRO A 203 -12.29 10.93 10.35
C PRO A 203 -12.98 12.27 10.17
#